data_AF-A0AAE1AP88-F1
#
_entry.id   AF-A0AAE1AP88-F1
#
_cell.length_a   1.000
_cell.length_b   1.000
_cell.length_c   1.000
_cell.angle_alpha   90.00
_cell.angle_beta   90.00
_cell.angle_gamma   90.00
#
_symmetry.space_group_name_H-M   'P 1'
#
loop_
_entity.id
_entity.type
_entity.pdbx_description
1 polymer ?
#
loop_
_entity_poly.entity_id
_entity_poly.type
_entity_poly.pdbx_seq_one_letter_code
_entity_poly.pdbx_strand_id
1 'polypeptide(L)'
;MPALRPKTFNKIAERLFKEQDGVYSIVLGEIQDEEMVLDMAISCDGTWLTTGHQSHIGIGFVIDVLTGLAIDSHVALAPDHKEEGCAKNFDGTASMIDIRVAEFDWERSVDRNKRRYVIVVSDGDSKAYNKICDIAPYGKTGIEKDECLNHVGKGLGDSTEEPSCRLH
;
A
#
# COMPACT_ATOMS: atom_id res chain seq x y z
N MET A 1 -4.15 2.69 -26.45
CA MET A 1 -2.74 2.59 -26.00
C MET A 1 -2.44 1.13 -25.72
N PRO A 2 -1.30 0.56 -26.13
CA PRO A 2 -1.00 -0.84 -25.83
C PRO A 2 -0.83 -1.01 -24.32
N ALA A 3 -1.51 -1.99 -23.74
CA ALA A 3 -1.41 -2.32 -22.32
C ALA A 3 0.06 -2.59 -21.95
N LEU A 4 0.53 -2.00 -20.86
CA LEU A 4 1.85 -2.29 -20.29
C LEU A 4 1.95 -3.80 -20.05
N ARG A 5 2.91 -4.46 -20.71
CA ARG A 5 3.13 -5.90 -20.54
C ARG A 5 3.58 -6.15 -19.09
N PRO A 6 2.97 -7.09 -18.34
CA PRO A 6 3.31 -7.36 -16.93
C PRO A 6 4.81 -7.56 -16.69
N LYS A 7 5.50 -8.23 -17.62
CA LYS A 7 6.96 -8.45 -17.56
C LYS A 7 7.79 -7.16 -17.62
N THR A 8 7.34 -6.16 -18.37
CA THR A 8 8.02 -4.86 -18.48
C THR A 8 7.78 -4.04 -17.22
N PHE A 9 6.55 -4.06 -16.71
CA PHE A 9 6.19 -3.38 -15.47
C PHE A 9 6.98 -3.93 -14.28
N ASN A 10 6.98 -5.25 -14.09
CA ASN A 10 7.69 -5.89 -12.98
C ASN A 10 9.20 -5.57 -12.99
N LYS A 11 9.82 -5.56 -14.17
CA LYS A 11 11.24 -5.21 -14.30
C LYS A 11 11.56 -3.77 -13.89
N ILE A 12 10.67 -2.82 -14.19
CA ILE A 12 10.84 -1.42 -13.78
C ILE A 12 10.62 -1.29 -12.27
N ALA A 13 9.60 -1.96 -11.72
CA ALA A 13 9.31 -1.95 -10.30
C ALA A 13 10.47 -2.57 -9.47
N GLU A 14 10.98 -3.74 -9.88
CA GLU A 14 12.15 -4.38 -9.25
C GLU A 14 13.37 -3.46 -9.22
N ARG A 15 13.61 -2.71 -10.30
CA ARG A 15 14.72 -1.76 -10.36
C ARG A 15 14.53 -0.61 -9.37
N LEU A 16 13.32 -0.03 -9.30
CA LEU A 16 13.00 1.05 -8.37
C LEU A 16 13.20 0.61 -6.91
N PHE A 17 12.70 -0.58 -6.54
CA PHE A 17 12.85 -1.09 -5.18
C PHE A 17 14.32 -1.34 -4.82
N LYS A 18 15.11 -1.88 -5.75
CA LYS A 18 16.54 -2.08 -5.51
C LYS A 18 17.30 -0.76 -5.33
N GLU A 19 16.97 0.27 -6.12
CA GLU A 19 17.57 1.60 -5.95
C GLU A 19 17.18 2.21 -4.59
N GLN A 20 15.96 1.97 -4.11
CA GLN A 20 15.49 2.44 -2.80
C GLN A 20 16.16 1.74 -1.62
N ASP A 21 16.39 0.42 -1.66
CA ASP A 21 17.13 -0.28 -0.61
C ASP A 21 18.55 0.31 -0.41
N GLY A 22 19.15 0.77 -1.50
CA GLY A 22 20.39 1.56 -1.45
C GLY A 22 20.24 2.90 -0.70
N VAL A 23 19.09 3.56 -0.79
CA VAL A 23 18.80 4.80 -0.04
C VAL A 23 18.56 4.50 1.43
N TYR A 24 17.80 3.45 1.77
CA TYR A 24 17.53 3.08 3.17
C TYR A 24 18.78 2.66 3.92
N SER A 25 19.71 1.94 3.27
CA SER A 25 21.00 1.60 3.88
C SER A 25 21.86 2.84 4.20
N ILE A 26 21.72 3.93 3.44
CA ILE A 26 22.37 5.22 3.73
C ILE A 26 21.64 5.94 4.88
N VAL A 27 20.30 6.01 4.82
CA VAL A 27 19.48 6.81 5.76
C VAL A 27 19.48 6.21 7.17
N LEU A 28 19.39 4.88 7.29
CA LEU A 28 19.27 4.20 8.58
C LEU A 28 20.63 3.82 9.20
N GLY A 29 21.73 4.09 8.50
CA GLY A 29 23.03 3.48 8.81
C GLY A 29 23.00 1.98 8.49
N GLU A 30 24.16 1.38 8.27
CA GLU A 30 24.27 -0.03 7.88
C GLU A 30 23.42 -0.93 8.81
N ILE A 31 22.28 -1.41 8.30
CA ILE A 31 21.52 -2.48 8.93
C ILE A 31 22.37 -3.74 8.74
N GLN A 32 23.13 -4.10 9.77
CA GLN A 32 24.04 -5.26 9.73
C GLN A 32 23.35 -6.60 9.99
N ASP A 33 22.03 -6.58 10.17
CA ASP A 33 21.21 -7.77 10.40
C ASP A 33 20.29 -8.02 9.20
N GLU A 34 20.66 -9.02 8.39
CA GLU A 34 19.87 -9.44 7.22
C GLU A 34 18.50 -10.03 7.60
N GLU A 35 18.27 -10.37 8.87
CA GLU A 35 16.97 -10.82 9.38
C GLU A 35 16.12 -9.70 9.98
N MET A 36 16.68 -8.49 10.14
CA MET A 36 15.93 -7.37 10.71
C MET A 36 14.74 -7.01 9.83
N VAL A 37 13.56 -7.00 10.45
CA VAL A 37 12.34 -6.46 9.85
C VAL A 37 12.19 -5.01 10.28
N LEU A 38 12.12 -4.10 9.31
CA LEU A 38 11.97 -2.67 9.56
C LEU A 38 10.50 -2.30 9.76
N ASP A 39 10.18 -1.75 10.91
CA ASP A 39 8.86 -1.15 11.20
C ASP A 39 8.73 0.21 10.52
N MET A 40 7.64 0.42 9.79
CA MET A 40 7.43 1.61 8.98
C MET A 40 6.04 2.21 9.18
N ALA A 41 5.99 3.55 9.17
CA ALA A 41 4.79 4.33 8.95
C ALA A 41 4.62 4.60 7.45
N ILE A 42 3.46 4.25 6.91
CA ILE A 42 3.21 4.32 5.47
C ILE A 42 1.93 5.09 5.17
N SER A 43 1.85 5.62 3.96
CA SER A 43 0.60 6.00 3.30
C SER A 43 0.39 5.14 2.07
N CYS A 44 -0.85 5.07 1.59
CA CYS A 44 -1.18 4.40 0.34
C CYS A 44 -1.75 5.41 -0.65
N ASP A 45 -1.41 5.25 -1.93
CA ASP A 45 -2.03 6.01 -3.01
C ASP A 45 -2.23 5.12 -4.24
N GLY A 46 -3.21 5.43 -5.06
CA GLY A 46 -3.60 4.66 -6.22
C GLY A 46 -3.81 5.53 -7.45
N THR A 47 -3.32 5.09 -8.61
CA THR A 47 -3.57 5.76 -9.88
C THR A 47 -4.18 4.83 -10.91
N TRP A 48 -4.93 5.44 -11.84
CA TRP A 48 -5.77 4.77 -12.82
C TRP A 48 -5.38 5.18 -14.24
N LEU A 49 -5.37 4.23 -15.18
CA LEU A 49 -5.02 4.49 -16.57
C LEU A 49 -5.97 5.50 -17.25
N THR A 50 -7.25 5.45 -16.93
CA THR A 50 -8.25 6.41 -17.45
C THR A 50 -8.84 7.21 -16.30
N THR A 51 -8.95 8.52 -16.48
CA THR A 51 -9.63 9.41 -15.52
C THR A 51 -11.13 9.09 -15.49
N GLY A 52 -11.62 8.65 -14.33
CA GLY A 52 -13.00 8.25 -14.11
C GLY A 52 -13.08 7.01 -13.23
N HIS A 53 -14.10 6.92 -12.38
CA HIS A 53 -14.33 5.85 -11.40
C HIS A 53 -14.62 4.46 -12.01
N GLN A 54 -14.34 4.27 -13.31
CA GLN A 54 -14.55 3.05 -14.10
C GLN A 54 -13.29 2.63 -14.86
N SER A 55 -12.10 3.01 -14.38
CA SER A 55 -10.87 2.52 -14.97
C SER A 55 -10.67 1.05 -14.64
N HIS A 56 -10.44 0.26 -15.67
CA HIS A 56 -10.16 -1.16 -15.54
C HIS A 56 -8.65 -1.45 -15.46
N ILE A 57 -7.82 -0.41 -15.33
CA ILE A 57 -6.36 -0.51 -15.14
C ILE A 57 -5.95 0.40 -14.00
N GLY A 58 -5.56 -0.19 -12.86
CA GLY A 58 -5.13 0.53 -11.66
C GLY A 58 -3.81 0.00 -11.09
N ILE A 59 -3.06 0.88 -10.44
CA ILE A 59 -1.87 0.55 -9.66
C ILE A 59 -1.93 1.27 -8.32
N GLY A 60 -1.71 0.53 -7.25
CA GLY A 60 -1.53 1.05 -5.90
C GLY A 60 -0.07 1.09 -5.52
N PHE A 61 0.27 2.02 -4.65
CA PHE A 61 1.60 2.21 -4.07
C PHE A 61 1.51 2.27 -2.55
N VAL A 62 2.48 1.66 -1.89
CA VAL A 62 2.79 1.89 -0.48
C VAL A 62 3.92 2.90 -0.45
N ILE A 63 3.75 3.99 0.28
CA ILE A 63 4.67 5.12 0.33
C ILE A 63 5.13 5.30 1.78
N ASP A 64 6.43 5.40 1.99
CA ASP A 64 6.98 5.72 3.31
C ASP A 64 6.68 7.17 3.67
N VAL A 65 6.05 7.38 4.83
CA VAL A 65 5.68 8.73 5.32
C VAL A 65 6.92 9.59 5.58
N LEU A 66 8.03 8.98 6.02
CA LEU A 66 9.23 9.73 6.39
C LEU A 66 9.98 10.24 5.16
N THR A 67 10.17 9.38 4.15
CA THR A 67 10.98 9.71 2.96
C THR A 67 10.15 10.16 1.76
N GLY A 68 8.85 9.87 1.74
CA GLY A 68 7.97 10.09 0.59
C GLY A 68 8.24 9.12 -0.57
N LEU A 69 9.05 8.08 -0.37
CA LEU A 69 9.41 7.11 -1.41
C LEU A 69 8.36 5.99 -1.50
N ALA A 70 8.03 5.57 -2.73
CA ALA A 70 7.13 4.44 -2.96
C ALA A 70 7.83 3.10 -2.73
N ILE A 71 7.64 2.48 -1.57
CA ILE A 71 8.37 1.30 -1.08
C ILE A 71 7.77 -0.05 -1.48
N ASP A 72 6.52 -0.05 -1.93
CA ASP A 72 5.87 -1.19 -2.59
C ASP A 72 4.86 -0.69 -3.63
N SER A 73 4.49 -1.56 -4.56
CA SER A 73 3.45 -1.32 -5.53
C SER A 73 2.73 -2.61 -5.88
N HIS A 74 1.42 -2.51 -6.09
CA HIS A 74 0.58 -3.59 -6.56
C HIS A 74 -0.17 -3.15 -7.81
N VAL A 75 0.00 -3.87 -8.91
CA VAL A 75 -0.91 -3.75 -10.05
C VAL A 75 -2.19 -4.44 -9.63
N ALA A 76 -3.27 -3.68 -9.42
CA ALA A 76 -4.58 -4.24 -9.11
C ALA A 76 -4.98 -5.11 -10.30
N LEU A 77 -4.76 -6.43 -10.20
CA LEU A 77 -5.15 -7.42 -11.18
C LEU A 77 -6.43 -8.07 -10.66
N ALA A 78 -7.51 -8.07 -11.44
CA ALA A 78 -8.72 -8.82 -11.25
C ALA A 78 -8.29 -10.26 -11.50
N PRO A 79 -8.29 -11.11 -10.47
CA PRO A 79 -7.85 -12.50 -10.64
C PRO A 79 -8.73 -13.27 -11.65
N ASP A 80 -9.89 -12.74 -12.02
CA ASP A 80 -10.94 -13.46 -12.74
C ASP A 80 -11.25 -12.97 -14.17
N HIS A 81 -10.56 -11.95 -14.70
CA HIS A 81 -10.82 -11.51 -16.07
C HIS A 81 -10.00 -12.30 -17.11
N LYS A 82 -10.46 -13.51 -17.44
CA LYS A 82 -9.79 -14.46 -18.36
C LYS A 82 -10.36 -14.52 -19.79
N GLU A 83 -11.00 -13.47 -20.30
CA GLU A 83 -11.36 -13.44 -21.73
C GLU A 83 -10.13 -13.19 -22.62
N GLU A 84 -9.95 -14.03 -23.65
CA GLU A 84 -8.94 -13.82 -24.68
C GLU A 84 -9.13 -12.44 -25.34
N GLY A 85 -8.07 -11.61 -25.34
CA GLY A 85 -8.09 -10.28 -25.94
C GLY A 85 -8.55 -9.15 -25.01
N CYS A 86 -8.90 -9.44 -23.75
CA CYS A 86 -9.24 -8.38 -22.79
C CYS A 86 -7.99 -7.82 -22.08
N ALA A 87 -7.89 -6.49 -22.05
CA ALA A 87 -6.85 -5.76 -21.33
C ALA A 87 -7.29 -5.27 -19.93
N LYS A 88 -8.53 -5.58 -19.52
CA LYS A 88 -9.04 -5.20 -18.20
C LYS A 88 -8.30 -5.98 -17.13
N ASN A 89 -7.87 -5.25 -16.10
CA ASN A 89 -7.24 -5.80 -14.92
C ASN A 89 -8.01 -5.45 -13.64
N PHE A 90 -9.17 -4.80 -13.67
CA PHE A 90 -9.92 -4.50 -12.45
C PHE A 90 -11.41 -4.33 -12.71
N ASP A 91 -12.22 -4.86 -11.80
CA ASP A 91 -13.68 -4.66 -11.77
C ASP A 91 -14.08 -4.26 -10.33
N GLY A 92 -14.27 -2.97 -10.11
CA GLY A 92 -14.53 -2.38 -8.80
C GLY A 92 -14.47 -0.86 -8.85
N THR A 93 -14.78 -0.20 -7.73
CA THR A 93 -14.71 1.26 -7.62
C THR A 93 -13.28 1.73 -7.38
N ALA A 94 -13.02 3.02 -7.66
CA ALA A 94 -11.71 3.62 -7.38
C ALA A 94 -11.27 3.43 -5.91
N SER A 95 -12.21 3.47 -4.98
CA SER A 95 -11.99 3.27 -3.54
C SER A 95 -11.61 1.84 -3.13
N MET A 96 -11.72 0.87 -4.04
CA MET A 96 -11.37 -0.52 -3.73
C MET A 96 -9.88 -0.83 -3.94
N ILE A 97 -9.12 0.07 -4.59
CA ILE A 97 -7.69 -0.15 -4.78
C ILE A 97 -6.95 -0.15 -3.44
N ASP A 98 -7.30 0.75 -2.53
CA ASP A 98 -6.68 0.83 -1.20
C ASP A 98 -6.95 -0.43 -0.39
N ILE A 99 -8.15 -1.01 -0.52
CA ILE A 99 -8.51 -2.29 0.10
C ILE A 99 -7.71 -3.45 -0.51
N ARG A 100 -7.49 -3.45 -1.82
CA ARG A 100 -6.67 -4.49 -2.49
C ARG A 100 -5.19 -4.37 -2.16
N VAL A 101 -4.67 -3.14 -2.11
CA VAL A 101 -3.31 -2.86 -1.62
C VAL A 101 -3.18 -3.37 -0.18
N ALA A 102 -4.14 -3.06 0.68
CA ALA A 102 -4.20 -3.60 2.04
C ALA A 102 -4.20 -5.14 2.08
N GLU A 103 -4.97 -5.81 1.22
CA GLU A 103 -5.01 -7.27 1.13
C GLU A 103 -3.65 -7.88 0.75
N PHE A 104 -3.03 -7.37 -0.30
CA PHE A 104 -1.85 -8.02 -0.87
C PHE A 104 -0.52 -7.52 -0.31
N ASP A 105 -0.39 -6.22 -0.07
CA ASP A 105 0.90 -5.63 0.28
C ASP A 105 1.27 -5.85 1.74
N TRP A 106 0.29 -5.86 2.66
CA TRP A 106 0.57 -6.16 4.06
C TRP A 106 0.96 -7.63 4.29
N GLU A 107 0.27 -8.58 3.64
CA GLU A 107 0.57 -10.01 3.82
C GLU A 107 1.97 -10.38 3.31
N ARG A 108 2.44 -9.73 2.23
CA ARG A 108 3.73 -10.06 1.60
C ARG A 108 4.90 -9.17 2.04
N SER A 109 4.65 -8.07 2.75
CA SER A 109 5.63 -7.01 3.03
C SER A 109 6.93 -7.52 3.68
N VAL A 110 6.79 -8.36 4.70
CA VAL A 110 7.90 -8.91 5.48
C VAL A 110 8.71 -9.89 4.64
N ASP A 111 8.04 -10.81 3.95
CA ASP A 111 8.72 -11.83 3.15
C ASP A 111 9.39 -11.23 1.91
N ARG A 112 8.76 -10.23 1.29
CA ARG A 112 9.23 -9.65 0.04
C ARG A 112 10.34 -8.63 0.25
N ASN A 113 10.18 -7.73 1.22
CA ASN A 113 11.02 -6.54 1.35
C ASN A 113 11.57 -6.34 2.78
N LYS A 114 11.34 -7.26 3.72
CA LYS A 114 11.73 -7.13 5.15
C LYS A 114 11.19 -5.86 5.81
N ARG A 115 9.98 -5.45 5.42
CA ARG A 115 9.30 -4.26 5.95
C ARG A 115 8.00 -4.69 6.62
N ARG A 116 7.66 -4.07 7.75
CA ARG A 116 6.41 -4.28 8.48
C ARG A 116 5.70 -2.96 8.68
N TYR A 117 4.50 -2.85 8.14
CA TYR A 117 3.73 -1.61 8.12
C TYR A 117 2.90 -1.47 9.41
N VAL A 118 3.43 -0.77 10.40
CA VAL A 118 2.84 -0.70 11.76
C VAL A 118 1.96 0.53 11.97
N ILE A 119 2.12 1.57 11.15
CA ILE A 119 1.27 2.77 11.16
C ILE A 119 0.81 3.03 9.74
N VAL A 120 -0.49 3.25 9.54
CA VAL A 120 -1.05 3.71 8.27
C VAL A 120 -1.62 5.11 8.42
N VAL A 121 -1.05 6.06 7.66
CA VAL A 121 -1.56 7.42 7.54
C VAL A 121 -2.54 7.47 6.37
N SER A 122 -3.80 7.77 6.65
CA SER A 122 -4.87 7.82 5.64
C SER A 122 -5.85 8.97 5.91
N ASP A 123 -6.69 9.28 4.93
CA ASP A 123 -7.86 10.16 5.14
C ASP A 123 -8.93 9.42 5.96
N GLY A 124 -9.96 10.10 6.45
CA GLY A 124 -10.96 9.55 7.39
C GLY A 124 -11.75 8.30 6.92
N ASP A 125 -11.55 7.79 5.70
CA ASP A 125 -12.10 6.50 5.27
C ASP A 125 -11.28 5.33 5.85
N SER A 126 -11.88 4.60 6.79
CA SER A 126 -11.21 3.47 7.45
C SER A 126 -11.42 2.12 6.77
N LYS A 127 -11.93 2.03 5.52
CA LYS A 127 -12.24 0.73 4.91
C LYS A 127 -11.02 -0.15 4.70
N ALA A 128 -9.94 0.44 4.18
CA ALA A 128 -8.66 -0.27 4.02
C ALA A 128 -8.09 -0.68 5.38
N TYR A 129 -8.14 0.21 6.37
CA TYR A 129 -7.69 -0.07 7.74
C TYR A 129 -8.45 -1.22 8.39
N ASN A 130 -9.78 -1.21 8.32
CA ASN A 130 -10.61 -2.29 8.85
C ASN A 130 -10.22 -3.63 8.21
N LYS A 131 -9.99 -3.64 6.90
CA LYS A 131 -9.54 -4.84 6.19
C LYS A 131 -8.18 -5.33 6.67
N ILE A 132 -7.23 -4.44 6.92
CA ILE A 132 -5.92 -4.78 7.49
C ILE A 132 -6.09 -5.46 8.86
N CYS A 133 -6.97 -4.92 9.70
CA CYS A 133 -7.25 -5.51 11.01
C CYS A 133 -7.93 -6.88 10.92
N ASP A 134 -8.84 -7.07 9.96
CA ASP A 134 -9.49 -8.37 9.71
C ASP A 134 -8.49 -9.43 9.25
N ILE A 135 -7.49 -9.05 8.44
CA ILE A 135 -6.44 -9.95 7.95
C ILE A 135 -5.43 -10.28 9.06
N ALA A 136 -5.17 -9.34 9.96
CA ALA A 136 -4.17 -9.46 11.02
C ALA A 136 -2.80 -9.96 10.50
N PRO A 137 -2.21 -9.28 9.49
CA PRO A 137 -1.07 -9.78 8.70
C PRO A 137 0.19 -10.05 9.54
N TYR A 138 0.31 -9.41 10.70
CA TYR A 138 1.46 -9.53 11.59
C TYR A 138 1.12 -10.23 12.92
N GLY A 139 0.01 -10.96 12.97
CA GLY A 139 -0.45 -11.65 14.16
C GLY A 139 -0.66 -10.68 15.32
N LYS A 140 0.11 -10.84 16.40
CA LYS A 140 -0.04 -10.03 17.63
C LYS A 140 0.46 -8.59 17.51
N THR A 141 1.23 -8.25 16.47
CA THR A 141 1.70 -6.88 16.28
C THR A 141 0.54 -6.01 15.85
N GLY A 142 0.19 -5.03 16.69
CA GLY A 142 -0.87 -4.07 16.40
C GLY A 142 -0.49 -3.13 15.25
N ILE A 143 -1.52 -2.67 14.54
CA ILE A 143 -1.38 -1.69 13.46
C ILE A 143 -2.22 -0.47 13.85
N GLU A 144 -1.57 0.69 13.88
CA GLU A 144 -2.16 1.98 14.24
C GLU A 144 -2.61 2.72 12.97
N LYS A 145 -3.69 3.49 13.09
CA LYS A 145 -4.16 4.39 12.03
C LYS A 145 -3.97 5.83 12.50
N ASP A 146 -3.24 6.60 11.71
CA ASP A 146 -3.09 8.03 11.88
C ASP A 146 -3.90 8.79 10.81
N GLU A 147 -4.43 9.95 11.20
CA GLU A 147 -5.22 10.81 10.32
C GLU A 147 -4.32 11.81 9.57
N CYS A 148 -4.56 11.97 8.27
CA CYS A 148 -3.87 12.99 7.48
C CYS A 148 -4.21 14.41 7.98
N LEU A 149 -3.22 15.31 8.06
CA LEU A 149 -3.43 16.71 8.50
C LEU A 149 -4.53 17.45 7.72
N ASN A 150 -4.68 17.14 6.43
CA ASN A 150 -5.73 17.71 5.59
C ASN A 150 -7.15 17.29 6.02
N HIS A 151 -7.28 16.17 6.73
CA HIS A 151 -8.51 15.70 7.36
C HIS A 151 -8.73 16.38 8.71
N VAL A 152 -7.69 16.44 9.56
CA VAL A 152 -7.75 17.08 10.89
C VAL A 152 -8.23 18.53 10.80
N GLY A 153 -7.81 19.27 9.77
CA GLY A 153 -8.29 20.63 9.52
C GLY A 153 -9.78 20.74 9.11
N LYS A 154 -10.37 19.68 8.53
CA LYS A 154 -11.81 19.59 8.24
C LYS A 154 -12.62 19.05 9.41
N GLY A 155 -11.98 18.27 10.30
CA GLY A 155 -12.56 17.62 11.47
C GLY A 155 -12.68 18.49 12.73
N LEU A 156 -12.34 19.78 12.70
CA LEU A 156 -12.55 20.71 13.84
C LEU A 156 -14.03 20.90 14.25
N GLY A 157 -14.97 20.14 13.67
CA GLY A 157 -16.37 20.04 14.06
C GLY A 157 -16.82 18.68 14.61
N ASP A 158 -16.03 17.61 14.49
CA ASP A 158 -16.42 16.26 14.97
C ASP A 158 -15.28 15.60 15.73
N SER A 159 -15.58 15.10 16.93
CA SER A 159 -14.62 14.47 17.83
C SER A 159 -14.41 13.01 17.43
N THR A 160 -13.23 12.67 16.95
CA THR A 160 -12.86 11.29 16.59
C THR A 160 -11.71 10.78 17.46
N GLU A 161 -11.95 9.68 18.16
CA GLU A 161 -10.92 8.89 18.86
C GLU A 161 -9.99 8.18 17.85
N GLU A 162 -8.71 8.06 18.19
CA GLU A 162 -7.70 7.37 17.39
C GLU A 162 -7.97 5.85 17.35
N PRO A 163 -8.26 5.25 16.18
CA PRO A 163 -8.47 3.82 16.09
C PRO A 163 -7.13 3.06 16.10
N SER A 164 -7.00 2.10 17.00
CA SER A 164 -5.82 1.22 17.15
C SER A 164 -6.27 -0.24 17.19
N CYS A 165 -5.70 -1.08 16.33
CA CYS A 165 -5.96 -2.51 16.31
C CYS A 165 -5.01 -3.20 17.29
N ARG A 166 -5.48 -3.36 18.53
CA ARG A 166 -4.82 -4.18 19.56
C ARG A 166 -5.62 -5.46 19.74
N LEU A 167 -5.04 -6.60 19.35
CA LEU A 167 -5.63 -7.91 19.65
C LEU A 167 -5.55 -8.16 21.16
N HIS A 168 -6.68 -8.53 21.77
CA HIS A 168 -6.78 -9.02 23.16
C HIS A 168 -6.51 -10.53 23.24
#